data_AF-A0A9X8QYU2-F1
#
_entry.id   AF-A0A9X8QYU2-F1
#
_cell.length_a   1.000
_cell.length_b   1.000
_cell.length_c   1.000
_cell.angle_alpha   90.00
_cell.angle_beta   90.00
_cell.angle_gamma   90.00
#
_symmetry.space_group_name_H-M   'P 1'
#
loop_
_entity.id
_entity.type
_entity.pdbx_description
1 polymer ?
#
loop_
_entity_poly.entity_id
_entity_poly.type
_entity_poly.pdbx_seq_one_letter_code
_entity_poly.pdbx_strand_id
1 'polypeptide(L)'
;MIDLGYSLSRRFPDPPQTDYRTADVHALRHDLFCGDVYIADTETDRELSTAWGWVPVLDFAWALCDIVEQLDTDPRGSRSARPIHAELDFTESTDRMLFERRFGWVDVAADWMPVEEAPLTFNHAALRREARDFLHDLISDLADMHEGLADNAAVWALQARFPRI
;
A
#
# COMPACT_ATOMS: atom_id res chain seq x y z
N MET A 1 -2.16 12.73 -11.68
CA MET A 1 -1.69 12.90 -10.28
C MET A 1 -2.09 11.64 -9.53
N ILE A 2 -1.24 11.14 -8.63
CA ILE A 2 -1.49 9.87 -7.95
C ILE A 2 -2.35 10.16 -6.72
N ASP A 3 -3.43 9.40 -6.55
CA ASP A 3 -4.22 9.38 -5.33
C ASP A 3 -4.22 7.95 -4.75
N LEU A 4 -4.03 7.85 -3.45
CA LEU A 4 -4.02 6.61 -2.68
C LEU A 4 -4.98 6.76 -1.52
N GLY A 5 -5.88 5.81 -1.36
CA GLY A 5 -6.85 5.88 -0.27
C GLY A 5 -7.31 4.53 0.21
N TYR A 6 -8.09 4.57 1.28
CA TYR A 6 -8.61 3.39 1.95
C TYR A 6 -10.00 3.65 2.51
N SER A 7 -10.70 2.56 2.86
CA SER A 7 -11.89 2.61 3.70
C SER A 7 -11.93 1.41 4.64
N LEU A 8 -12.29 1.63 5.90
CA LEU A 8 -12.42 0.55 6.87
C LEU A 8 -13.75 -0.17 6.75
N SER A 9 -13.71 -1.50 6.82
CA SER A 9 -14.86 -2.35 6.67
C SER A 9 -15.54 -2.60 8.01
N ARG A 10 -16.86 -2.36 8.05
CA ARG A 10 -17.68 -2.77 9.21
C ARG A 10 -18.01 -4.26 9.22
N ARG A 11 -17.72 -4.98 8.13
CA ARG A 11 -18.00 -6.41 7.99
C ARG A 11 -16.98 -7.28 8.71
N PHE A 12 -15.75 -6.77 8.82
CA PHE A 12 -14.62 -7.44 9.45
C PHE A 12 -14.02 -6.51 10.50
N PRO A 13 -14.74 -6.26 11.61
CA PRO A 13 -14.23 -5.40 12.66
C PRO A 13 -13.07 -6.09 13.39
N ASP A 14 -12.14 -5.29 13.88
CA ASP A 14 -11.08 -5.76 14.78
C ASP A 14 -11.67 -6.47 16.01
N PRO A 15 -10.97 -7.44 16.60
CA PRO A 15 -11.42 -8.09 17.83
C PRO A 15 -11.65 -7.06 18.95
N PRO A 16 -12.74 -7.17 19.73
CA PRO A 16 -13.15 -6.14 20.69
C PRO A 16 -12.20 -5.96 21.90
N GLN A 17 -11.25 -6.88 22.08
CA GLN A 17 -10.27 -6.86 23.18
C GLN A 17 -8.85 -6.57 22.68
N THR A 18 -8.71 -6.12 21.43
CA THR A 18 -7.40 -5.80 20.85
C THR A 18 -6.71 -4.68 21.62
N ASP A 19 -5.53 -4.98 22.16
CA ASP A 19 -4.61 -3.96 22.67
C ASP A 19 -3.67 -3.52 21.56
N TYR A 20 -4.02 -2.41 20.89
CA TYR A 20 -3.25 -1.91 19.75
C TYR A 20 -1.82 -1.49 20.12
N ARG A 21 -1.55 -1.18 21.40
CA ARG A 21 -0.20 -0.83 21.85
C ARG A 21 0.76 -2.02 21.77
N THR A 22 0.24 -3.23 22.00
CA THR A 22 1.05 -4.46 22.10
C THR A 22 0.75 -5.48 21.01
N ALA A 23 -0.20 -5.19 20.10
CA ALA A 23 -0.46 -5.98 18.91
C ALA A 23 0.84 -6.27 18.16
N ASP A 24 1.07 -7.54 17.85
CA ASP A 24 2.27 -7.97 17.17
C ASP A 24 2.23 -7.63 15.67
N VAL A 25 3.37 -7.81 14.99
CA VAL A 25 3.49 -7.49 13.57
C VAL A 25 2.55 -8.35 12.72
N HIS A 26 2.27 -9.59 13.12
CA HIS A 26 1.39 -10.46 12.35
C HIS A 26 -0.03 -9.90 12.36
N ALA A 27 -0.56 -9.56 13.54
CA ALA A 27 -1.88 -8.98 13.69
C ALA A 27 -2.00 -7.65 12.92
N LEU A 28 -1.01 -6.77 13.03
CA LEU A 28 -0.98 -5.49 12.31
C LEU A 28 -0.95 -5.65 10.78
N ARG A 29 -0.36 -6.75 10.28
CA ARG A 29 -0.22 -7.02 8.84
C ARG A 29 -1.36 -7.85 8.25
N HIS A 30 -2.10 -8.61 9.05
CA HIS A 30 -3.00 -9.61 8.49
C HIS A 30 -4.39 -9.61 9.12
N ASP A 31 -4.51 -9.25 10.40
CA ASP A 31 -5.75 -9.46 11.14
C ASP A 31 -6.52 -8.17 11.45
N LEU A 32 -5.82 -7.02 11.45
CA LEU A 32 -6.36 -5.74 11.89
C LEU A 32 -6.61 -4.78 10.72
N PHE A 33 -7.52 -3.84 10.95
CA PHE A 33 -7.83 -2.73 10.04
C PHE A 33 -8.30 -3.23 8.66
N CYS A 34 -9.14 -4.27 8.65
CA CYS A 34 -9.69 -4.82 7.42
C CYS A 34 -10.57 -3.80 6.69
N GLY A 35 -10.41 -3.72 5.37
CA GLY A 35 -10.99 -2.66 4.57
C GLY A 35 -10.83 -2.87 3.08
N ASP A 36 -10.83 -1.74 2.38
CA ASP A 36 -10.58 -1.62 0.95
C ASP A 36 -9.55 -0.54 0.69
N VAL A 37 -8.82 -0.68 -0.40
CA VAL A 37 -7.76 0.23 -0.82
C VAL A 37 -7.90 0.55 -2.30
N TYR A 38 -7.38 1.70 -2.71
CA TYR A 38 -7.31 2.06 -4.11
C TYR A 38 -6.03 2.83 -4.48
N ILE A 39 -5.66 2.73 -5.75
CA ILE A 39 -4.66 3.57 -6.42
C ILE A 39 -5.31 4.18 -7.65
N ALA A 40 -5.30 5.51 -7.76
CA ALA A 40 -5.91 6.22 -8.87
C ALA A 40 -4.92 7.16 -9.57
N ASP A 41 -5.10 7.28 -10.89
CA ASP A 41 -4.59 8.40 -11.66
C ASP A 41 -5.71 9.42 -11.88
N THR A 42 -5.67 10.50 -11.11
CA THR A 42 -6.70 11.54 -11.15
C THR A 42 -6.66 12.40 -12.42
N GLU A 43 -5.59 12.32 -13.21
CA GLU A 43 -5.54 13.01 -14.51
C GLU A 43 -6.30 12.25 -15.59
N THR A 44 -6.24 10.92 -15.55
CA THR A 44 -6.91 10.06 -16.52
C THR A 44 -8.26 9.52 -16.02
N ASP A 45 -8.62 9.80 -14.77
CA ASP A 45 -9.85 9.33 -14.09
C ASP A 45 -9.93 7.78 -14.08
N ARG A 46 -8.78 7.14 -13.85
CA ARG A 46 -8.63 5.67 -13.81
C ARG A 46 -8.22 5.23 -12.42
N GLU A 47 -8.78 4.11 -11.96
CA GLU A 47 -8.60 3.62 -10.59
C GLU A 47 -8.48 2.09 -10.56
N LEU A 48 -7.59 1.60 -9.70
CA LEU A 48 -7.55 0.21 -9.23
C LEU A 48 -8.05 0.18 -7.80
N SER A 49 -9.17 -0.50 -7.56
CA SER A 49 -9.79 -0.61 -6.24
C SER A 49 -10.15 -2.05 -5.95
N THR A 50 -10.01 -2.47 -4.69
CA THR A 50 -10.28 -3.83 -4.25
C THR A 50 -11.78 -4.09 -4.08
N ALA A 51 -12.49 -3.23 -3.35
CA ALA A 51 -13.93 -3.37 -3.02
C ALA A 51 -14.35 -4.75 -2.44
N TRP A 52 -13.43 -5.45 -1.78
CA TRP A 52 -13.62 -6.74 -1.12
C TRP A 52 -13.99 -6.60 0.36
N GLY A 53 -13.41 -5.62 1.05
CA GLY A 53 -13.67 -5.26 2.44
C GLY A 53 -12.88 -6.03 3.49
N TRP A 54 -11.97 -6.93 3.11
CA TRP A 54 -11.15 -7.72 4.03
C TRP A 54 -9.65 -7.40 3.93
N VAL A 55 -9.26 -6.44 3.08
CA VAL A 55 -7.84 -6.10 2.88
C VAL A 55 -7.29 -5.43 4.15
N PRO A 56 -6.22 -5.95 4.77
CA PRO A 56 -5.58 -5.26 5.89
C PRO A 56 -4.94 -3.97 5.37
N VAL A 57 -5.58 -2.82 5.60
CA VAL A 57 -5.20 -1.58 4.91
C VAL A 57 -3.80 -1.08 5.31
N LEU A 58 -3.38 -1.36 6.56
CA LEU A 58 -2.04 -1.04 7.04
C LEU A 58 -0.97 -1.91 6.35
N ASP A 59 -1.27 -3.17 6.09
CA ASP A 59 -0.37 -4.06 5.35
C ASP A 59 -0.19 -3.61 3.92
N PHE A 60 -1.27 -3.22 3.26
CA PHE A 60 -1.20 -2.66 1.92
C PHE A 60 -0.27 -1.44 1.86
N ALA A 61 -0.43 -0.48 2.77
CA ALA A 61 0.43 0.71 2.82
C ALA A 61 1.91 0.35 3.10
N TRP A 62 2.13 -0.60 4.01
CA TRP A 62 3.46 -1.11 4.33
C TRP A 62 4.09 -1.80 3.11
N ALA A 63 3.39 -2.76 2.52
CA ALA A 63 3.85 -3.54 1.37
C ALA A 63 4.12 -2.64 0.16
N LEU A 64 3.27 -1.63 -0.10
CA LEU A 64 3.48 -0.66 -1.17
C LEU A 64 4.79 0.11 -0.98
N CYS A 65 5.10 0.55 0.25
CA CYS A 65 6.38 1.17 0.55
C CYS A 65 7.56 0.22 0.29
N ASP A 66 7.46 -1.04 0.75
CA ASP A 66 8.49 -2.06 0.49
C ASP A 66 8.71 -2.29 -1.01
N ILE A 67 7.63 -2.42 -1.78
CA ILE A 67 7.65 -2.64 -3.23
C ILE A 67 8.31 -1.47 -3.94
N VAL A 68 7.96 -0.22 -3.61
CA VAL A 68 8.53 0.93 -4.30
C VAL A 68 10.03 1.08 -4.04
N GLU A 69 10.53 0.67 -2.87
CA GLU A 69 11.97 0.56 -2.59
C GLU A 69 12.63 -0.58 -3.37
N GLN A 70 11.98 -1.75 -3.45
CA GLN A 70 12.46 -2.89 -4.25
C GLN A 70 12.64 -2.52 -5.73
N LEU A 71 11.73 -1.73 -6.28
CA LEU A 71 11.81 -1.24 -7.66
C LEU A 71 13.01 -0.29 -7.88
N ASP A 72 13.61 0.28 -6.84
CA ASP A 72 14.74 1.20 -6.93
C ASP A 72 16.12 0.52 -6.78
N THR A 73 16.16 -0.81 -6.79
CA THR A 73 17.39 -1.58 -6.55
C THR A 73 18.46 -1.48 -7.64
N ASP A 74 18.12 -1.02 -8.85
CA ASP A 74 19.12 -0.82 -9.92
C ASP A 74 19.90 0.50 -9.71
N PRO A 75 21.24 0.46 -9.60
CA PRO A 75 22.09 1.65 -9.43
C PRO A 75 21.94 2.72 -10.53
N ARG A 76 21.41 2.36 -11.71
CA ARG A 76 21.12 3.32 -12.77
C ARG A 76 19.86 4.15 -12.51
N GLY A 77 19.07 3.82 -11.49
CA GLY A 77 17.85 4.52 -11.11
C GLY A 77 16.91 4.72 -12.30
N SER A 78 16.42 5.95 -12.50
CA SER A 78 15.52 6.31 -13.61
C SER A 78 16.11 6.11 -15.01
N ARG A 79 17.43 5.88 -15.15
CA ARG A 79 18.07 5.56 -16.44
C ARG A 79 18.09 4.06 -16.73
N SER A 80 17.64 3.22 -15.80
CA SER A 80 17.59 1.78 -16.04
C SER A 80 16.53 1.45 -17.10
N ALA A 81 16.98 0.78 -18.16
CA ALA A 81 16.12 0.19 -19.17
C ALA A 81 15.68 -1.23 -18.81
N ARG A 82 16.27 -1.82 -17.76
CA ARG A 82 15.98 -3.18 -17.32
C ARG A 82 14.65 -3.18 -16.57
N PRO A 83 13.67 -3.99 -16.99
CA PRO A 83 12.45 -4.19 -16.22
C PRO A 83 12.78 -4.77 -14.84
N ILE A 84 12.25 -4.15 -13.80
CA ILE A 84 12.28 -4.64 -12.42
C ILE A 84 10.84 -4.88 -12.01
N HIS A 85 10.56 -6.06 -11.50
CA HIS A 85 9.22 -6.48 -11.12
C HIS A 85 9.12 -6.61 -9.60
N ALA A 86 7.94 -6.31 -9.09
CA ALA A 86 7.52 -6.58 -7.73
C ALA A 86 6.02 -6.89 -7.75
N GLU A 87 5.56 -7.67 -6.77
CA GLU A 87 4.17 -8.12 -6.69
C GLU A 87 3.66 -7.87 -5.26
N LEU A 88 2.38 -7.51 -5.16
CA LEU A 88 1.63 -7.46 -3.90
C LEU A 88 0.56 -8.54 -3.96
N ASP A 89 0.71 -9.57 -3.13
CA ASP A 89 -0.25 -10.66 -3.02
C ASP A 89 -1.26 -10.38 -1.90
N PHE A 90 -2.54 -10.67 -2.13
CA PHE A 90 -3.56 -10.55 -1.09
C PHE A 90 -3.85 -11.93 -0.48
N THR A 91 -3.63 -12.06 0.83
CA THR A 91 -3.57 -13.36 1.52
C THR A 91 -4.84 -14.22 1.43
N GLU A 92 -6.01 -13.58 1.29
CA GLU A 92 -7.31 -14.26 1.22
C GLU A 92 -7.80 -14.51 -0.22
N SER A 93 -7.02 -14.17 -1.25
CA SER A 93 -7.33 -14.49 -2.65
C SER A 93 -6.10 -14.94 -3.44
N THR A 94 -6.31 -15.31 -4.71
CA THR A 94 -5.21 -15.51 -5.67
C THR A 94 -4.89 -14.24 -6.46
N ASP A 95 -5.56 -13.14 -6.11
CA ASP A 95 -5.38 -11.87 -6.79
C ASP A 95 -4.10 -11.19 -6.32
N ARG A 96 -3.49 -10.42 -7.21
CA ARG A 96 -2.27 -9.67 -6.95
C ARG A 96 -2.23 -8.38 -7.75
N MET A 97 -1.42 -7.45 -7.26
CA MET A 97 -0.97 -6.29 -8.02
C MET A 97 0.44 -6.53 -8.54
N LEU A 98 0.66 -6.19 -9.81
CA LEU A 98 1.93 -6.32 -10.49
C LEU A 98 2.51 -4.93 -10.73
N PHE A 99 3.76 -4.74 -10.35
CA PHE A 99 4.51 -3.49 -10.53
C PHE A 99 5.71 -3.75 -11.42
N GLU A 100 5.79 -3.07 -12.57
CA GLU A 100 6.94 -3.13 -13.47
C GLU A 100 7.56 -1.73 -13.59
N ARG A 101 8.83 -1.58 -13.17
CA ARG A 101 9.57 -0.33 -13.37
C ARG A 101 10.47 -0.38 -14.59
N ARG A 102 10.40 0.65 -15.43
CA ARG A 102 11.31 0.90 -16.54
C ARG A 102 11.48 2.40 -16.79
N PHE A 103 12.71 2.88 -17.01
CA PHE A 103 13.01 4.28 -17.30
C PHE A 103 12.43 5.30 -16.30
N GLY A 104 12.34 4.94 -15.01
CA GLY A 104 11.78 5.80 -13.97
C GLY A 104 10.25 5.88 -13.98
N TRP A 105 9.58 5.08 -14.80
CA TRP A 105 8.13 4.89 -14.80
C TRP A 105 7.80 3.52 -14.21
N VAL A 106 6.65 3.42 -13.56
CA VAL A 106 6.11 2.19 -12.98
C VAL A 106 4.74 1.94 -13.59
N ASP A 107 4.58 0.81 -14.24
CA ASP A 107 3.29 0.28 -14.64
C ASP A 107 2.72 -0.55 -13.48
N VAL A 108 1.47 -0.28 -13.12
CA VAL A 108 0.72 -0.95 -12.06
C VAL A 108 -0.50 -1.62 -12.67
N ALA A 109 -0.55 -2.94 -12.58
CA ALA A 109 -1.67 -3.76 -13.03
C ALA A 109 -2.22 -4.59 -11.87
N ALA A 110 -3.43 -5.07 -12.00
CA ALA A 110 -4.05 -5.96 -11.04
C ALA A 110 -4.79 -7.10 -11.75
N ASP A 111 -4.76 -8.31 -11.19
CA ASP A 111 -5.32 -9.50 -11.84
C ASP A 111 -6.85 -9.43 -12.02
N TRP A 112 -7.54 -8.57 -11.26
CA TRP A 112 -8.97 -8.32 -11.38
C TRP A 112 -9.33 -7.23 -12.39
N MET A 113 -8.35 -6.62 -13.07
CA MET A 113 -8.62 -5.70 -14.16
C MET A 113 -9.16 -6.45 -15.39
N PRO A 114 -10.05 -5.83 -16.18
CA PRO A 114 -10.37 -6.33 -17.51
C PRO A 114 -9.08 -6.49 -18.34
N VAL A 115 -8.93 -7.61 -19.05
CA VAL A 115 -7.72 -7.93 -19.85
C VAL A 115 -7.38 -6.86 -20.91
N GLU A 116 -8.38 -6.12 -21.36
CA GLU A 116 -8.24 -5.07 -22.38
C GLU A 116 -7.80 -3.73 -21.79
N GLU A 117 -7.82 -3.60 -20.47
CA GLU A 117 -7.50 -2.37 -19.78
C GLU A 117 -5.98 -2.25 -19.55
N ALA A 118 -5.39 -1.12 -19.98
CA ALA A 118 -3.97 -0.86 -19.82
C ALA A 118 -3.60 -0.68 -18.33
N PRO A 119 -2.36 -0.94 -17.89
CA PRO A 119 -1.94 -0.60 -16.52
C PRO A 119 -2.09 0.90 -16.23
N LEU A 120 -2.08 1.27 -14.94
CA LEU A 120 -1.83 2.65 -14.52
C LEU A 120 -0.32 2.91 -14.60
N THR A 121 0.08 4.04 -15.17
CA THR A 121 1.51 4.36 -15.36
C THR A 121 1.88 5.60 -14.56
N PHE A 122 2.83 5.47 -13.64
CA PHE A 122 3.24 6.54 -12.74
C PHE A 122 4.74 6.82 -12.79
N ASN A 123 5.13 8.05 -12.51
CA ASN A 123 6.53 8.33 -12.23
C ASN A 123 6.94 7.66 -10.91
N HIS A 124 8.04 6.90 -10.91
CA HIS A 124 8.49 6.15 -9.73
C HIS A 124 8.77 7.04 -8.51
N ALA A 125 9.35 8.23 -8.71
CA ALA A 125 9.62 9.15 -7.60
C ALA A 125 8.32 9.75 -7.02
N ALA A 126 7.33 10.03 -7.88
CA ALA A 126 6.02 10.47 -7.43
C ALA A 126 5.31 9.33 -6.66
N LEU A 127 5.30 8.11 -7.19
CA LEU A 127 4.71 6.94 -6.52
C LEU A 127 5.37 6.68 -5.17
N ARG A 128 6.70 6.81 -5.08
CA ARG A 128 7.45 6.69 -3.82
C ARG A 128 7.04 7.73 -2.79
N ARG A 129 6.89 8.98 -3.21
CA ARG A 129 6.47 10.06 -2.31
C ARG A 129 5.05 9.80 -1.81
N GLU A 130 4.11 9.55 -2.72
CA GLU A 130 2.70 9.35 -2.38
C GLU A 130 2.47 8.09 -1.55
N ALA A 131 3.17 6.98 -1.81
CA ALA A 131 3.10 5.78 -0.97
C ALA A 131 3.51 6.04 0.48
N ARG A 132 4.53 6.88 0.69
CA ARG A 132 5.00 7.25 2.04
C ARG A 132 4.05 8.25 2.70
N ASP A 133 3.58 9.25 1.97
CA ASP A 133 2.58 10.18 2.48
C ASP A 133 1.31 9.42 2.92
N PHE A 134 0.80 8.53 2.07
CA PHE A 134 -0.33 7.64 2.37
C PHE A 134 -0.10 6.79 3.62
N LEU A 135 1.07 6.14 3.76
CA LEU A 135 1.38 5.35 4.96
C LEU A 135 1.28 6.18 6.24
N HIS A 136 1.82 7.41 6.23
CA HIS A 136 1.79 8.28 7.40
C HIS A 136 0.40 8.83 7.70
N ASP A 137 -0.36 9.20 6.66
CA ASP A 137 -1.75 9.66 6.80
C ASP A 137 -2.62 8.53 7.36
N LEU A 138 -2.50 7.32 6.80
CA LEU A 138 -3.20 6.14 7.30
C LEU A 138 -2.86 5.84 8.77
N ILE A 139 -1.58 5.83 9.15
CA ILE A 139 -1.20 5.58 10.55
C ILE A 139 -1.76 6.67 11.47
N SER A 140 -1.78 7.93 11.03
CA SER A 140 -2.36 9.03 11.80
C SER A 140 -3.85 8.81 12.04
N ASP A 141 -4.60 8.50 10.99
CA ASP A 141 -6.04 8.25 11.09
C ASP A 141 -6.34 7.04 11.98
N LEU A 142 -5.60 5.93 11.79
CA LEU A 142 -5.76 4.74 12.62
C LEU A 142 -5.39 5.02 14.08
N ALA A 143 -4.35 5.81 14.34
CA ALA A 143 -3.98 6.18 15.70
C ALA A 143 -5.05 7.03 16.40
N ASP A 144 -5.72 7.91 15.67
CA ASP A 144 -6.82 8.73 16.20
C ASP A 144 -8.06 7.88 16.53
N MET A 145 -8.30 6.82 15.75
CA MET A 145 -9.44 5.91 15.96
C MET A 145 -9.16 4.80 16.98
N HIS A 146 -7.91 4.38 17.15
CA HIS A 146 -7.51 3.19 17.91
C HIS A 146 -6.51 3.55 19.02
N GLU A 147 -7.02 3.67 20.26
CA GLU A 147 -6.23 4.06 21.42
C GLU A 147 -5.01 3.14 21.61
N GLY A 148 -3.84 3.74 21.80
CA GLY A 148 -2.58 3.04 22.05
C GLY A 148 -1.85 2.58 20.78
N LEU A 149 -2.45 2.63 19.59
CA LEU A 149 -1.76 2.26 18.35
C LEU A 149 -0.53 3.15 18.09
N ALA A 150 -0.64 4.45 18.38
CA ALA A 150 0.47 5.40 18.28
C ALA A 150 1.64 5.07 19.21
N ASP A 151 1.46 4.24 20.23
CA ASP A 151 2.51 3.80 21.15
C ASP A 151 3.11 2.43 20.74
N ASN A 152 2.64 1.82 19.66
CA ASN A 152 3.09 0.51 19.23
C ASN A 152 4.50 0.61 18.60
N ALA A 153 5.44 -0.18 19.14
CA ALA A 153 6.83 -0.15 18.70
C ALA A 153 7.02 -0.55 17.22
N ALA A 154 6.16 -1.44 16.68
CA ALA A 154 6.20 -1.80 15.27
C ALA A 154 5.76 -0.64 14.37
N VAL A 155 4.75 0.13 14.80
CA VAL A 155 4.30 1.35 14.10
C VAL A 155 5.40 2.41 14.09
N TRP A 156 6.09 2.62 15.22
CA TRP A 156 7.25 3.52 15.26
C TRP A 156 8.37 3.08 14.33
N ALA A 157 8.72 1.79 14.35
CA ALA A 157 9.76 1.25 13.47
C ALA A 157 9.38 1.42 12.00
N LEU A 158 8.10 1.23 11.66
CA LEU A 158 7.57 1.40 10.31
C LEU A 158 7.68 2.86 9.83
N GLN A 159 7.19 3.83 10.62
CA GLN A 159 7.30 5.25 10.30
C GLN A 159 8.75 5.72 10.18
N ALA A 160 9.64 5.22 11.05
CA ALA A 160 11.07 5.53 11.01
C ALA A 160 11.76 4.93 9.78
N ARG A 161 11.33 3.75 9.33
CA ARG A 161 11.84 3.08 8.13
C ARG A 161 11.43 3.83 6.85
N PHE A 162 10.23 4.39 6.81
CA PHE A 162 9.69 5.10 5.66
C PHE A 162 9.32 6.55 6.01
N PRO A 163 10.30 7.45 6.23
CA PRO A 163 10.01 8.85 6.54
C PRO A 163 9.40 9.56 5.32
N ARG A 164 8.51 10.54 5.54
CA ARG A 164 8.02 11.45 4.50
C ARG A 164 9.19 12.14 3.77
N ILE A 165 9.00 12.42 2.48
CA ILE A 165 10.00 13.01 1.57
C ILE A 165 9.51 14.36 1.05
#